data_AF-A0A6N2WT47-F1
#
_entry.id   AF-A0A6N2WT47-F1
#
_cell.length_a   1.000
_cell.length_b   1.000
_cell.length_c   1.000
_cell.angle_alpha   90.00
_cell.angle_beta   90.00
_cell.angle_gamma   90.00
#
_symmetry.space_group_name_H-M   'P 1'
#
loop_
_entity.id
_entity.type
_entity.pdbx_description
1 polymer ?
#
loop_
_entity_poly.entity_id
_entity_poly.type
_entity_poly.pdbx_seq_one_letter_code
_entity_poly.pdbx_strand_id
1 'polypeptide(L)'
;METYQGILVHDHESTFFNYGTDHQDCLAHIQRQLKDSIENEPDRTWNKQMYSPIRGMIHYRNSLEPGKGCDKEEMTKYEARYDQIMVKAKEAYEYIPATEYYKEGYNLSSRMEKYRENHLLFLHNLQVPATNNEAERLLRGYKRKQKQAVTFRSFESIDYLCQYMSILVMMRQKEYVNLFDRVSQIFG
;
A
#
# COMPACT_ATOMS: atom_id res chain seq x y z
N MET A 1 -6.00 -10.42 -16.07
CA MET A 1 -5.11 -9.40 -15.49
C MET A 1 -3.80 -9.23 -16.28
N GLU A 2 -3.37 -10.21 -17.07
CA GLU A 2 -2.12 -10.14 -17.88
C GLU A 2 -2.05 -8.96 -18.87
N THR A 3 -3.16 -8.28 -19.16
CA THR A 3 -3.21 -7.13 -20.08
C THR A 3 -3.39 -5.78 -19.38
N TYR A 4 -3.38 -5.72 -18.04
CA TYR A 4 -3.53 -4.46 -17.32
C TYR A 4 -2.26 -3.61 -17.48
N GLN A 5 -2.42 -2.37 -17.98
CA GLN A 5 -1.32 -1.44 -18.27
C GLN A 5 -1.21 -0.27 -17.27
N GLY A 6 -1.76 -0.42 -16.06
CA GLY A 6 -1.70 0.61 -15.02
C GLY A 6 -0.61 0.35 -13.99
N ILE A 7 -0.44 1.33 -13.10
CA ILE A 7 0.44 1.25 -11.93
C ILE A 7 -0.32 0.61 -10.77
N LEU A 8 0.25 -0.42 -10.15
CA LEU A 8 -0.38 -1.14 -9.05
C LEU A 8 0.12 -0.65 -7.69
N VAL A 9 -0.80 -0.43 -6.74
CA VAL A 9 -0.45 -0.16 -5.34
C VAL A 9 -0.84 -1.37 -4.48
N HIS A 10 0.14 -2.06 -3.89
CA HIS A 10 -0.13 -3.33 -3.19
C HIS A 10 0.73 -3.52 -1.92
N ASP A 11 0.48 -4.59 -1.17
CA ASP A 11 1.11 -4.92 0.11
C ASP A 11 2.39 -5.75 -0.01
N HIS A 12 3.13 -5.58 -1.11
CA HIS A 12 4.30 -6.38 -1.46
C HIS A 12 4.03 -7.89 -1.66
N GLU A 13 2.85 -8.28 -2.12
CA GLU A 13 2.66 -9.64 -2.62
C GLU A 13 3.41 -9.81 -3.96
N SER A 14 4.48 -10.61 -3.92
CA SER A 14 5.48 -10.74 -5.00
C SER A 14 4.89 -11.13 -6.35
N THR A 15 3.79 -11.88 -6.36
CA THR A 15 3.12 -12.30 -7.59
C THR A 15 2.55 -11.11 -8.37
N PHE A 16 2.25 -9.98 -7.72
CA PHE A 16 1.73 -8.80 -8.40
C PHE A 16 2.73 -8.15 -9.34
N PHE A 17 4.04 -8.29 -9.11
CA PHE A 17 5.09 -7.74 -9.99
C PHE A 17 5.10 -8.35 -11.40
N ASN A 18 4.32 -9.41 -11.66
CA ASN A 18 4.14 -9.97 -13.00
C ASN A 18 3.02 -9.27 -13.81
N TYR A 19 2.34 -8.27 -13.25
CA TYR A 19 1.20 -7.58 -13.85
C TYR A 19 1.38 -6.06 -13.78
N GLY A 20 0.74 -5.30 -14.66
CA GLY A 20 0.89 -3.84 -14.65
C GLY A 20 2.17 -3.38 -15.33
N THR A 21 2.38 -2.06 -15.34
CA THR A 21 3.56 -1.43 -15.95
C THR A 21 4.56 -0.91 -14.92
N ASP A 22 4.09 -0.67 -13.69
CA ASP A 22 4.91 -0.19 -12.57
C ASP A 22 4.18 -0.45 -11.24
N HIS A 23 4.88 -0.28 -10.12
CA HIS A 23 4.40 -0.67 -8.80
C HIS A 23 4.77 0.32 -7.71
N GLN A 24 3.84 0.52 -6.79
CA GLN A 24 4.07 1.18 -5.51
C GLN A 24 3.72 0.22 -4.39
N ASP A 25 4.64 -0.01 -3.45
CA ASP A 25 4.25 -0.68 -2.22
C ASP A 25 3.50 0.28 -1.30
N CYS A 26 2.45 -0.25 -0.69
CA CYS A 26 1.59 0.48 0.21
C CYS A 26 2.35 0.88 1.47
N LEU A 27 2.61 2.18 1.62
CA LEU A 27 3.37 2.69 2.77
C LEU A 27 2.68 2.47 4.11
N ALA A 28 1.35 2.29 4.13
CA ALA A 28 0.63 1.93 5.35
C ALA A 28 1.00 0.53 5.86
N HIS A 29 1.31 -0.42 4.97
CA HIS A 29 1.82 -1.74 5.34
C HIS A 29 3.25 -1.66 5.84
N ILE A 30 4.11 -0.89 5.15
CA ILE A 30 5.49 -0.64 5.58
C ILE A 30 5.51 -0.01 6.98
N GLN A 31 4.64 0.96 7.26
CA GLN A 31 4.52 1.56 8.60
C GLN A 31 4.11 0.55 9.68
N ARG A 32 3.23 -0.40 9.38
CA ARG A 32 2.85 -1.47 10.33
C ARG A 32 4.05 -2.38 10.60
N GLN A 33 4.73 -2.83 9.54
CA GLN A 33 5.91 -3.70 9.66
C GLN A 33 7.08 -3.00 10.39
N LEU A 34 7.25 -1.68 10.19
CA LEU A 34 8.22 -0.89 10.94
C LEU A 34 7.86 -0.83 12.44
N LYS A 35 6.58 -0.68 12.80
CA LYS A 35 6.16 -0.75 14.21
C LYS A 35 6.42 -2.12 14.81
N ASP A 36 6.07 -3.18 14.08
CA ASP A 36 6.33 -4.54 14.52
C ASP A 36 7.84 -4.76 14.75
N SER A 37 8.72 -4.29 13.85
CA SER A 37 10.18 -4.34 14.06
C SER A 37 10.63 -3.48 15.24
N ILE A 38 10.04 -2.31 15.48
CA ILE A 38 10.37 -1.47 16.65
C ILE A 38 10.05 -2.21 17.97
N GLU A 39 8.95 -2.94 18.02
CA GLU A 39 8.53 -3.70 19.20
C GLU A 39 9.38 -4.95 19.43
N ASN A 40 9.72 -5.68 18.36
CA ASN A 40 10.46 -6.93 18.43
C ASN A 40 11.99 -6.76 18.46
N GLU A 41 12.50 -5.64 17.95
CA GLU A 41 13.93 -5.32 17.90
C GLU A 41 14.19 -3.93 18.52
N PRO A 42 13.97 -3.74 19.83
CA PRO A 42 14.02 -2.44 20.49
C PRO A 42 15.41 -1.76 20.44
N ASP A 43 16.47 -2.57 20.36
CA ASP A 43 17.87 -2.15 20.27
C ASP A 43 18.24 -1.65 18.88
N ARG A 44 17.44 -1.96 17.86
CA ARG A 44 17.64 -1.44 16.51
C ARG A 44 17.09 -0.03 16.44
N THR A 45 17.88 0.89 15.90
CA THR A 45 17.48 2.30 15.78
C THR A 45 17.04 2.67 14.36
N TRP A 46 17.41 1.87 13.35
CA TRP A 46 17.08 2.14 11.95
C TRP A 46 15.56 2.14 11.72
N ASN A 47 14.83 1.23 12.36
CA ASN A 47 13.37 1.08 12.22
C ASN A 47 12.61 2.33 12.72
N LYS A 48 12.98 2.85 13.91
CA LYS A 48 12.49 4.12 14.48
C LYS A 48 12.85 5.29 13.57
N GLN A 49 14.10 5.31 13.08
CA GLN A 49 14.57 6.36 12.18
C GLN A 49 13.84 6.35 10.84
N MET A 50 13.48 5.18 10.29
CA MET A 50 12.77 5.01 9.01
C MET A 50 11.26 5.29 9.14
N TYR A 51 10.64 4.99 10.27
CA TYR A 51 9.22 5.25 10.48
C TYR A 51 8.86 6.74 10.30
N SER A 52 9.72 7.64 10.80
CA SER A 52 9.54 9.09 10.71
C SER A 52 9.48 9.63 9.25
N PRO A 53 10.47 9.40 8.37
CA PRO A 53 10.42 9.86 6.98
C PRO A 53 9.29 9.22 6.18
N ILE A 54 8.98 7.91 6.35
CA ILE A 54 7.83 7.28 5.68
C ILE A 54 6.53 8.04 6.03
N ARG A 55 6.31 8.32 7.31
CA ARG A 55 5.16 9.11 7.76
C ARG A 55 5.21 10.55 7.23
N GLY A 56 6.39 11.16 7.22
CA GLY A 56 6.62 12.50 6.71
C GLY A 56 6.24 12.64 5.25
N MET A 57 6.70 11.72 4.38
CA MET A 57 6.42 11.76 2.95
C MET A 57 4.92 11.64 2.63
N ILE A 58 4.19 10.77 3.35
CA ILE A 58 2.73 10.64 3.20
C ILE A 58 2.04 11.97 3.56
N HIS A 59 2.40 12.57 4.70
CA HIS A 59 1.81 13.83 5.14
C HIS A 59 2.16 14.98 4.22
N TYR A 60 3.42 15.05 3.81
CA TYR A 60 3.89 16.02 2.82
C TYR A 60 3.05 15.92 1.54
N ARG A 61 2.92 14.72 0.96
CA ARG A 61 2.10 14.51 -0.24
C ARG A 61 0.65 14.94 -0.04
N ASN A 62 0.04 14.58 1.09
CA ASN A 62 -1.35 14.92 1.41
C ASN A 62 -1.58 16.41 1.72
N SER A 63 -0.53 17.14 2.11
CA SER A 63 -0.60 18.59 2.37
C SER A 63 -0.55 19.45 1.11
N LEU A 64 -0.17 18.86 -0.02
CA LEU A 64 -0.12 19.57 -1.30
C LEU A 64 -1.53 19.76 -1.86
N GLU A 65 -1.72 20.86 -2.59
CA GLU A 65 -2.96 21.10 -3.32
C GLU A 65 -3.19 20.00 -4.37
N PRO A 66 -4.46 19.64 -4.65
CA PRO A 66 -4.77 18.65 -5.69
C PRO A 66 -4.10 18.98 -7.03
N GLY A 67 -3.38 18.00 -7.58
CA GLY A 67 -2.64 18.16 -8.84
C GLY A 67 -1.29 18.86 -8.71
N LYS A 68 -0.93 19.39 -7.54
CA LYS A 68 0.40 19.98 -7.31
C LYS A 68 1.46 18.89 -7.17
N GLY A 69 2.55 19.10 -7.90
CA GLY A 69 3.77 18.28 -7.83
C GLY A 69 4.48 18.40 -6.48
N CYS A 70 5.25 17.38 -6.12
CA CYS A 70 6.21 17.48 -5.04
C CYS A 70 7.36 18.41 -5.45
N ASP A 71 7.84 19.20 -4.50
CA ASP A 71 9.03 20.03 -4.67
C ASP A 71 10.28 19.15 -4.78
N LYS A 72 11.17 19.50 -5.73
CA LYS A 72 12.35 18.68 -6.03
C LYS A 72 13.34 18.65 -4.88
N GLU A 73 13.50 19.75 -4.16
CA GLU A 73 14.41 19.82 -3.02
C GLU A 73 13.89 18.96 -1.87
N GLU A 74 12.60 19.02 -1.57
CA GLU A 74 11.97 18.19 -0.54
C GLU A 74 11.99 16.69 -0.89
N MET A 75 11.72 16.32 -2.15
CA MET A 75 11.87 14.92 -2.61
C MET A 75 13.30 14.42 -2.39
N THR A 76 14.30 15.21 -2.82
CA THR A 76 15.72 14.85 -2.68
C THR A 76 16.11 14.69 -1.21
N LYS A 77 15.58 15.51 -0.30
CA LYS A 77 15.81 15.37 1.14
C LYS A 77 15.25 14.06 1.69
N TYR A 78 14.05 13.67 1.28
CA TYR A 78 13.44 12.42 1.71
C TYR A 78 14.18 11.19 1.18
N GLU A 79 14.54 11.21 -0.10
CA GLU A 79 15.35 10.18 -0.76
C GLU A 79 16.70 10.01 -0.06
N ALA A 80 17.45 11.10 0.13
CA ALA A 80 18.74 11.05 0.80
C ALA A 80 18.64 10.52 2.23
N ARG A 81 17.58 10.93 2.97
CA ARG A 81 17.34 10.42 4.32
C ARG A 81 16.98 8.93 4.32
N TYR A 82 16.18 8.48 3.35
CA TYR A 82 15.85 7.07 3.18
C TYR A 82 17.11 6.24 2.99
N ASP A 83 17.97 6.65 2.05
CA ASP A 83 19.21 5.95 1.70
C ASP A 83 20.19 5.88 2.88
N GLN A 84 20.37 6.99 3.59
CA GLN A 84 21.20 7.03 4.80
C GLN A 84 20.71 6.06 5.88
N ILE A 85 19.40 5.87 6.02
CA ILE A 85 18.84 4.94 7.00
C ILE A 85 19.01 3.49 6.54
N MET A 86 18.95 3.21 5.23
CA MET A 86 19.23 1.87 4.69
C MET A 86 20.67 1.46 4.91
N VAL A 87 21.64 2.39 4.76
CA VAL A 87 23.04 2.15 5.14
C VAL A 87 23.15 1.75 6.61
N LYS A 88 22.52 2.49 7.53
CA LYS A 88 22.51 2.15 8.97
C LYS A 88 21.84 0.81 9.26
N ALA A 89 20.76 0.48 8.57
CA ALA A 89 20.07 -0.79 8.73
C ALA A 89 21.01 -1.95 8.34
N LYS A 90 21.71 -1.81 7.22
CA LYS A 90 22.70 -2.78 6.75
C LYS A 90 23.85 -2.95 7.73
N GLU A 91 24.49 -1.86 8.15
CA GLU A 91 25.57 -1.88 9.15
C GLU A 91 25.12 -2.54 10.47
N ALA A 92 23.89 -2.27 10.91
CA ALA A 92 23.34 -2.88 12.13
C ALA A 92 23.21 -4.40 11.99
N TYR A 93 22.71 -4.90 10.86
CA TYR A 93 22.56 -6.34 10.62
C TYR A 93 23.87 -7.05 10.27
N GLU A 94 24.87 -6.34 9.75
CA GLU A 94 26.24 -6.86 9.61
C GLU A 94 26.93 -7.03 10.96
N TYR A 95 26.77 -6.06 11.88
CA TYR A 95 27.37 -6.10 13.21
C TYR A 95 26.68 -7.13 14.13
N ILE A 96 25.35 -7.11 14.17
CA ILE A 96 24.55 -8.09 14.90
C ILE A 96 23.55 -8.68 13.90
N PRO A 97 23.74 -9.93 13.44
CA PRO A 97 22.80 -10.57 12.52
C PRO A 97 21.37 -10.70 13.07
N ALA A 98 20.41 -10.89 12.18
CA ALA A 98 19.05 -11.25 12.57
C ALA A 98 19.03 -12.62 13.24
N THR A 99 18.22 -12.78 14.27
CA THR A 99 18.07 -14.06 14.96
C THR A 99 17.28 -15.04 14.12
N GLU A 100 17.41 -16.34 14.38
CA GLU A 100 16.57 -17.34 13.72
C GLU A 100 15.09 -17.22 14.11
N TYR A 101 14.82 -16.69 15.30
CA TYR A 101 13.47 -16.55 15.87
C TYR A 101 12.72 -15.31 15.34
N TYR A 102 13.43 -14.27 14.92
CA TYR A 102 12.84 -13.06 14.35
C TYR A 102 13.70 -12.53 13.20
N LYS A 103 13.17 -12.62 11.98
CA LYS A 103 13.81 -12.21 10.72
C LYS A 103 13.05 -11.11 9.99
N GLU A 104 11.88 -10.73 10.49
CA GLU A 104 10.92 -9.87 9.82
C GLU A 104 11.48 -8.47 9.62
N GLY A 105 12.20 -7.91 10.60
CA GLY A 105 12.88 -6.62 10.44
C GLY A 105 14.01 -6.64 9.43
N TYR A 106 14.81 -7.70 9.39
CA TYR A 106 15.86 -7.87 8.37
C TYR A 106 15.28 -8.08 6.96
N ASN A 107 14.21 -8.87 6.86
CA ASN A 107 13.50 -9.06 5.60
C ASN A 107 12.89 -7.73 5.13
N LEU A 108 12.35 -6.94 6.05
CA LEU A 108 11.85 -5.60 5.76
C LEU A 108 12.96 -4.67 5.27
N SER A 109 14.12 -4.59 5.95
CA SER A 109 15.22 -3.73 5.52
C SER A 109 15.77 -4.15 4.15
N SER A 110 15.99 -5.45 3.95
CA SER A 110 16.45 -6.00 2.67
C SER A 110 15.48 -5.71 1.53
N ARG A 111 14.18 -5.81 1.80
CA ARG A 111 13.13 -5.44 0.85
C ARG A 111 13.12 -3.93 0.59
N MET A 112 13.25 -3.11 1.63
CA MET A 112 13.29 -1.65 1.52
C MET A 112 14.47 -1.15 0.71
N GLU A 113 15.63 -1.81 0.79
CA GLU A 113 16.77 -1.53 -0.08
C GLU A 113 16.47 -1.95 -1.53
N LYS A 114 15.97 -3.18 -1.74
CA LYS A 114 15.72 -3.73 -3.08
C LYS A 114 14.63 -3.00 -3.86
N TYR A 115 13.53 -2.62 -3.21
CA TYR A 115 12.34 -2.04 -3.84
C TYR A 115 12.19 -0.56 -3.50
N ARG A 116 13.31 0.15 -3.30
CA ARG A 116 13.36 1.58 -3.01
C ARG A 116 12.47 2.40 -3.93
N GLU A 117 12.58 2.20 -5.24
CA GLU A 117 11.80 2.96 -6.23
C GLU A 117 10.29 2.74 -6.06
N ASN A 118 9.88 1.51 -5.74
CA ASN A 118 8.48 1.18 -5.47
C ASN A 118 7.97 1.79 -4.16
N HIS A 119 8.85 2.26 -3.27
CA HIS A 119 8.45 2.94 -2.04
C HIS A 119 8.30 4.45 -2.27
N LEU A 120 8.99 5.00 -3.26
CA LEU A 120 9.10 6.44 -3.50
C LEU A 120 8.36 6.92 -4.75
N LEU A 121 7.88 6.00 -5.60
CA LEU A 121 7.18 6.32 -6.86
C LEU A 121 6.07 7.37 -6.72
N PHE A 122 5.27 7.31 -5.65
CA PHE A 122 4.19 8.27 -5.38
C PHE A 122 4.66 9.73 -5.20
N LEU A 123 5.93 9.97 -4.89
CA LEU A 123 6.52 11.31 -4.86
C LEU A 123 6.73 11.86 -6.26
N HIS A 124 7.13 10.99 -7.20
CA HIS A 124 7.43 11.34 -8.58
C HIS A 124 6.21 11.32 -9.49
N ASN A 125 5.24 10.44 -9.22
CA ASN A 125 4.03 10.29 -10.02
C ASN A 125 2.78 10.65 -9.21
N LEU A 126 2.16 11.77 -9.57
CA LEU A 126 1.02 12.33 -8.84
C LEU A 126 -0.25 11.46 -8.91
N GLN A 127 -0.34 10.58 -9.90
CA GLN A 127 -1.47 9.66 -10.08
C GLN A 127 -1.37 8.43 -9.15
N VAL A 128 -0.20 8.20 -8.56
CA VAL A 128 0.06 7.05 -7.71
C VAL A 128 -0.18 7.46 -6.25
N PRO A 129 -1.16 6.86 -5.55
CA PRO A 129 -1.35 7.12 -4.13
C PRO A 129 -0.28 6.41 -3.30
N ALA A 130 0.11 7.00 -2.18
CA ALA A 130 1.08 6.40 -1.24
C ALA A 130 0.58 5.12 -0.55
N THR A 131 -0.73 4.86 -0.59
CA THR A 131 -1.37 3.76 0.14
C THR A 131 -2.48 3.12 -0.68
N ASN A 132 -2.73 1.83 -0.45
CA ASN A 132 -3.85 1.10 -1.03
C ASN A 132 -5.12 1.15 -0.16
N ASN A 133 -5.27 2.20 0.66
CA ASN A 133 -6.34 2.30 1.66
C ASN A 133 -7.74 2.24 1.03
N GLU A 134 -7.92 2.75 -0.19
CA GLU A 134 -9.22 2.74 -0.87
C GLU A 134 -9.66 1.33 -1.21
N ALA A 135 -8.79 0.54 -1.85
CA ALA A 135 -9.11 -0.84 -2.19
C ALA A 135 -9.36 -1.68 -0.94
N GLU A 136 -8.50 -1.53 0.09
CA GLU A 136 -8.73 -2.17 1.38
C GLU A 136 -10.09 -1.80 1.98
N ARG A 137 -10.46 -0.51 1.95
CA ARG A 137 -11.73 -0.01 2.49
C ARG A 137 -12.93 -0.62 1.78
N LEU A 138 -12.89 -0.69 0.45
CA LEU A 138 -13.95 -1.30 -0.36
C LEU A 138 -14.07 -2.81 -0.08
N LEU A 139 -12.95 -3.51 0.10
CA LEU A 139 -12.93 -4.94 0.42
C LEU A 139 -13.34 -5.28 1.85
N ARG A 140 -13.12 -4.38 2.83
CA ARG A 140 -13.43 -4.62 4.26
C ARG A 140 -14.89 -4.99 4.52
N GLY A 141 -15.82 -4.38 3.80
CA GLY A 141 -17.25 -4.66 3.93
C GLY A 141 -17.57 -6.12 3.62
N TYR A 142 -17.05 -6.61 2.49
CA TYR A 142 -17.18 -7.99 2.08
C TYR A 142 -16.45 -8.95 3.02
N LYS A 143 -15.19 -8.68 3.38
CA LYS A 143 -14.41 -9.55 4.28
C LYS A 143 -15.12 -9.80 5.61
N ARG A 144 -15.81 -8.78 6.15
CA ARG A 144 -16.64 -8.94 7.36
C ARG A 144 -17.81 -9.91 7.13
N LYS A 145 -18.50 -9.82 5.99
CA LYS A 145 -19.62 -10.71 5.62
C LYS A 145 -19.16 -12.13 5.33
N GLN A 146 -18.00 -12.29 4.67
CA GLN A 146 -17.36 -13.59 4.46
C GLN A 146 -17.15 -14.33 5.78
N LYS A 147 -16.58 -13.67 6.78
CA LYS A 147 -16.35 -14.25 8.13
C LYS A 147 -17.65 -14.66 8.84
N GLN A 148 -18.76 -13.98 8.57
CA GLN A 148 -20.03 -14.20 9.28
C GLN A 148 -20.87 -15.33 8.68
N ALA A 149 -21.01 -15.38 7.35
CA ALA A 149 -22.06 -16.22 6.76
C ALA A 149 -21.90 -16.57 5.28
N VAL A 150 -20.74 -16.31 4.64
CA VAL A 150 -20.62 -16.51 3.18
C VAL A 150 -19.46 -17.46 2.86
N THR A 151 -19.81 -18.63 2.33
CA THR A 151 -18.90 -19.52 1.61
C THR A 151 -19.31 -19.56 0.13
N PHE A 152 -18.33 -19.46 -0.77
CA PHE A 152 -18.59 -19.58 -2.21
C PHE A 152 -18.54 -21.05 -2.61
N ARG A 153 -19.46 -21.43 -3.50
CA ARG A 153 -19.52 -22.81 -4.03
C ARG A 153 -18.83 -22.93 -5.38
N SER A 154 -18.47 -21.82 -6.02
CA SER A 154 -17.79 -21.78 -7.31
C SER A 154 -17.08 -20.44 -7.52
N PHE A 155 -16.19 -20.38 -8.51
CA PHE A 155 -15.50 -19.15 -8.90
C PHE A 155 -16.45 -18.14 -9.57
N GLU A 156 -17.44 -18.62 -10.33
CA GLU A 156 -18.46 -17.77 -10.97
C GLU A 156 -19.24 -16.97 -9.92
N SER A 157 -19.54 -17.60 -8.77
CA SER A 157 -20.22 -16.92 -7.65
C SER A 157 -19.38 -15.77 -7.08
N ILE A 158 -18.05 -15.89 -7.11
CA ILE A 158 -17.12 -14.83 -6.70
C ILE A 158 -17.10 -13.72 -7.74
N ASP A 159 -17.02 -14.07 -9.03
CA ASP A 159 -17.03 -13.12 -10.13
C ASP A 159 -18.30 -12.26 -10.14
N TYR A 160 -19.48 -12.89 -10.03
CA TYR A 160 -20.74 -12.16 -9.92
C TYR A 160 -20.76 -11.19 -8.75
N LEU A 161 -20.29 -11.61 -7.56
CA LEU A 161 -20.20 -10.72 -6.42
C LEU A 161 -19.31 -9.51 -6.72
N CYS A 162 -18.12 -9.74 -7.27
CA CYS A 162 -17.19 -8.67 -7.64
C CYS A 162 -17.81 -7.70 -8.66
N GLN A 163 -18.53 -8.20 -9.65
CA GLN A 163 -19.25 -7.38 -10.63
C GLN A 163 -20.34 -6.53 -9.95
N TYR A 164 -21.21 -7.14 -9.13
CA TYR A 164 -22.26 -6.41 -8.42
C TYR A 164 -21.72 -5.36 -7.46
N MET A 165 -20.67 -5.68 -6.68
CA MET A 165 -20.03 -4.69 -5.81
C MET A 165 -19.43 -3.53 -6.60
N SER A 166 -18.76 -3.81 -7.72
CA SER A 166 -18.21 -2.78 -8.61
C SER A 166 -19.31 -1.84 -9.11
N ILE A 167 -20.43 -2.39 -9.57
CA ILE A 167 -21.60 -1.62 -10.01
C ILE A 167 -22.11 -0.71 -8.88
N LEU A 168 -22.30 -1.25 -7.68
CA LEU A 168 -22.80 -0.48 -6.53
C LEU A 168 -21.87 0.66 -6.14
N VAL A 169 -20.55 0.44 -6.18
CA VAL A 169 -19.54 1.47 -5.91
C VAL A 169 -19.61 2.57 -6.97
N MET A 170 -19.64 2.22 -8.25
CA MET A 170 -19.77 3.17 -9.37
C MET A 170 -21.07 3.98 -9.30
N MET A 171 -22.18 3.35 -8.91
CA MET A 171 -23.47 4.03 -8.75
C MET A 171 -23.42 5.06 -7.62
N ARG A 172 -22.78 4.73 -6.50
CA ARG A 172 -22.67 5.60 -5.32
C ARG A 172 -21.79 6.83 -5.57
N GLN A 173 -20.81 6.74 -6.47
CA GLN A 173 -19.95 7.88 -6.84
C GLN A 173 -20.66 8.95 -7.68
N LYS A 174 -21.81 8.64 -8.27
CA LYS A 174 -22.61 9.59 -9.06
C LYS A 174 -23.71 10.17 -8.15
N GLU A 175 -23.40 11.28 -7.47
CA GLU A 175 -24.14 11.86 -6.34
C GLU A 175 -25.61 12.30 -6.59
N TYR A 176 -26.15 12.16 -7.80
CA TYR A 176 -27.39 12.84 -8.18
C TYR A 176 -28.69 12.03 -7.99
N VAL A 177 -28.64 10.73 -7.63
CA VAL A 177 -29.85 9.89 -7.46
C VAL A 177 -29.67 8.87 -6.34
N ASN A 178 -30.72 8.59 -5.56
CA ASN A 178 -30.76 7.52 -4.57
C ASN A 178 -30.39 6.17 -5.20
N LEU A 179 -29.52 5.41 -4.53
CA LEU A 179 -29.04 4.11 -4.99
C LEU A 179 -30.18 3.10 -5.22
N PHE A 180 -31.20 3.13 -4.37
CA PHE A 180 -32.35 2.23 -4.46
C PHE A 180 -33.15 2.47 -5.74
N ASP A 181 -33.47 3.73 -6.03
CA ASP A 181 -34.23 4.12 -7.22
C ASP A 181 -33.50 3.72 -8.51
N ARG A 182 -32.17 3.81 -8.50
CA ARG A 182 -31.34 3.47 -9.66
C ARG A 182 -31.22 1.96 -9.89
N VAL A 183 -31.08 1.19 -8.82
CA VAL A 183 -31.08 -0.28 -8.92
C VAL A 183 -32.45 -0.77 -9.39
N SER A 184 -33.53 -0.18 -8.87
CA SER A 184 -34.91 -0.46 -9.31
C SER A 184 -35.12 -0.14 -10.79
N GLN A 185 -34.56 0.95 -11.32
CA GLN A 185 -34.68 1.29 -12.75
C GLN A 185 -33.92 0.35 -13.70
N ILE A 186 -32.83 -0.28 -13.24
CA ILE A 186 -31.98 -1.13 -14.10
C ILE A 186 -32.41 -2.60 -14.04
N PHE A 187 -32.91 -3.04 -12.88
CA PHE A 187 -33.19 -4.46 -12.61
C PHE A 187 -34.64 -4.75 -12.19
N GLY A 188 -35.48 -3.72 -12.03
CA GLY A 188 -36.90 -3.83 -11.68
C GLY A 188 -37.83 -3.94 -12.89
#